data_AF-A0A945U7N3-F1
#
_entry.id   AF-A0A945U7N3-F1
#
_cell.length_a   1.000
_cell.length_b   1.000
_cell.length_c   1.000
_cell.angle_alpha   90.00
_cell.angle_beta   90.00
_cell.angle_gamma   90.00
#
_symmetry.space_group_name_H-M   'P 1'
#
loop_
_entity.id
_entity.type
_entity.pdbx_description
1 polymer ?
#
loop_
_entity_poly.entity_id
_entity_poly.type
_entity_poly.pdbx_seq_one_letter_code
_entity_poly.pdbx_strand_id
1 'polypeptide(L)' 'MLEFSKKILSKVSFDRNLFQKELQKSARWMNKRDMMLLKIWALTSFSQYKDIILEVFDNLA' A
#
# COMPACT_ATOMS: atom_id res chain seq x y z
N MET A 1 -9.87 -3.81 7.91
CA MET A 1 -8.40 -3.62 7.74
C MET A 1 -8.08 -2.56 6.70
N LEU A 2 -8.72 -2.57 5.53
CA LEU A 2 -8.48 -1.60 4.45
C LEU A 2 -8.45 -0.12 4.90
N GLU A 3 -9.49 0.35 5.58
CA GLU A 3 -9.57 1.75 6.04
C GLU A 3 -8.47 2.13 7.04
N PHE A 4 -8.09 1.19 7.92
CA PHE A 4 -6.98 1.39 8.85
C PHE A 4 -5.65 1.54 8.09
N SER A 5 -5.38 0.63 7.14
CA SER A 5 -4.21 0.70 6.28
C SER A 5 -4.12 2.01 5.50
N LYS A 6 -5.24 2.46 4.90
CA LYS A 6 -5.28 3.77 4.21
C LYS A 6 -4.86 4.91 5.14
N LYS A 7 -5.41 4.96 6.36
CA LYS A 7 -5.08 5.99 7.35
C LYS A 7 -3.60 5.97 7.76
N ILE A 8 -3.03 4.79 7.97
CA ILE A 8 -1.60 4.65 8.30
C ILE A 8 -0.75 5.10 7.11
N LEU A 9 -1.03 4.61 5.90
CA LEU A 9 -0.29 4.96 4.69
C LEU A 9 -0.30 6.45 4.40
N SER A 10 -1.44 7.13 4.55
CA SER A 10 -1.51 8.59 4.44
C SER A 10 -0.60 9.27 5.47
N LYS A 11 -0.58 8.79 6.72
CA LYS A 11 0.28 9.37 7.77
C LYS A 11 1.76 9.16 7.53
N VAL A 12 2.17 8.02 6.97
CA VAL A 12 3.59 7.71 6.74
C VAL A 12 4.09 8.10 5.35
N SER A 13 3.23 8.65 4.49
CA SER A 13 3.54 8.98 3.09
C SER A 13 4.64 10.04 2.91
N PHE A 14 5.03 10.75 3.97
CA PHE A 14 6.14 11.70 3.95
C PHE A 14 7.52 11.03 3.89
N ASP A 15 7.62 9.75 4.25
CA ASP A 15 8.87 8.98 4.23
C ASP A 15 8.72 7.75 3.33
N ARG A 16 9.52 7.72 2.25
CA ARG A 16 9.46 6.66 1.24
C ARG A 16 9.70 5.27 1.83
N ASN A 17 10.67 5.13 2.73
CA ASN A 17 11.05 3.84 3.33
C ASN A 17 10.00 3.37 4.34
N LEU A 18 9.45 4.28 5.13
CA LEU A 18 8.38 3.98 6.08
C LEU A 18 7.09 3.61 5.36
N PHE A 19 6.75 4.36 4.30
CA PHE A 19 5.61 4.05 3.44
C PHE A 19 5.70 2.64 2.86
N GLN A 20 6.86 2.26 2.30
CA GLN A 20 7.07 0.90 1.77
C GLN A 20 6.84 -0.16 2.85
N LYS A 21 7.41 0.01 4.05
CA LYS A 21 7.28 -0.94 5.16
C LYS A 21 5.82 -1.11 5.59
N GLU A 22 5.09 -0.01 5.75
CA GLU A 22 3.68 -0.06 6.14
C GLU A 22 2.76 -0.57 5.02
N LEU A 23 3.13 -0.36 3.75
CA LEU A 23 2.41 -0.91 2.60
C LEU A 23 2.55 -2.43 2.53
N GLN A 24 3.78 -2.94 2.70
CA GLN A 24 4.05 -4.39 2.77
C GLN A 24 3.28 -5.04 3.92
N LYS A 25 3.30 -4.41 5.11
CA LYS A 25 2.49 -4.88 6.25
C LYS A 25 1.01 -4.86 5.89
N SER A 26 0.49 -3.77 5.35
CA SER A 26 -0.93 -3.65 5.03
C SER A 26 -1.39 -4.72 4.02
N ALA A 27 -0.60 -4.96 2.98
CA ALA A 27 -0.96 -5.90 1.92
C ALA A 27 -0.91 -7.37 2.41
N ARG A 28 0.05 -7.76 3.27
CA ARG A 28 0.17 -9.13 3.81
C ARG A 28 -1.05 -9.61 4.61
N TRP A 29 -1.78 -8.70 5.25
CA TRP A 29 -2.90 -9.04 6.14
C TRP A 29 -4.27 -8.92 5.45
N MET A 30 -4.28 -8.68 4.14
CA MET A 30 -5.50 -8.51 3.36
C MET A 30 -5.91 -9.78 2.63
N ASN A 31 -7.21 -9.99 2.50
CA ASN A 31 -7.76 -10.93 1.52
C ASN A 31 -7.55 -10.38 0.09
N LYS A 32 -7.69 -11.25 -0.93
CA LYS A 32 -7.45 -10.89 -2.34
C LYS A 32 -8.25 -9.66 -2.81
N ARG A 33 -9.50 -9.51 -2.37
CA ARG A 33 -10.37 -8.39 -2.76
C ARG A 33 -9.85 -7.08 -2.18
N ASP A 34 -9.59 -7.05 -0.87
CA ASP A 34 -9.09 -5.86 -0.18
C ASP A 34 -7.69 -5.48 -0.64
N MET A 35 -6.85 -6.47 -0.95
CA MET A 35 -5.52 -6.26 -1.52
C MET A 35 -5.61 -5.53 -2.88
N MET A 36 -6.52 -5.94 -3.76
CA MET A 36 -6.75 -5.26 -5.03
C MET A 36 -7.26 -3.82 -4.84
N LEU A 37 -8.21 -3.62 -3.92
CA LEU A 37 -8.71 -2.29 -3.57
C LEU A 37 -7.62 -1.39 -3.00
N LEU A 38 -6.73 -1.94 -2.15
CA LEU A 38 -5.58 -1.22 -1.61
C LEU A 38 -4.59 -0.83 -2.72
N LYS A 39 -4.28 -1.74 -3.65
CA LYS A 39 -3.39 -1.46 -4.81
C LYS A 39 -3.92 -0.31 -5.64
N ILE A 40 -5.19 -0.36 -6.03
CA ILE A 40 -5.83 0.70 -6.83
C ILE A 40 -5.79 2.03 -6.08
N TRP A 41 -6.23 2.03 -4.82
CA TRP A 41 -6.27 3.26 -4.03
C TRP A 41 -4.87 3.86 -3.83
N ALA A 42 -3.85 3.03 -3.53
CA ALA A 42 -2.49 3.50 -3.36
C ALA A 42 -1.92 4.11 -4.64
N LEU A 43 -2.15 3.49 -5.80
CA LEU A 43 -1.71 4.02 -7.10
C LEU A 43 -2.37 5.36 -7.44
N THR A 44 -3.65 5.53 -7.09
CA THR A 44 -4.38 6.80 -7.31
C THR A 44 -3.98 7.89 -6.32
N SER A 45 -3.64 7.54 -5.08
CA SER A 45 -3.38 8.49 -3.99
C SER A 45 -1.91 8.88 -3.87
N PHE A 46 -0.99 7.99 -4.27
CA PHE A 46 0.46 8.16 -4.10
C PHE A 46 1.19 7.85 -5.41
N SER A 47 0.82 8.54 -6.49
CA SER A 47 1.42 8.36 -7.83
C SER A 47 2.95 8.48 -7.83
N GLN A 48 3.52 9.29 -6.93
CA GLN A 48 4.97 9.44 -6.70
C GLN A 48 5.68 8.17 -6.21
N TYR A 49 4.94 7.18 -5.68
CA TYR A 49 5.47 5.90 -5.19
C TYR A 49 5.01 4.71 -6.04
N LYS A 50 4.66 4.96 -7.31
CA LYS A 50 4.15 3.94 -8.23
C LYS A 50 5.08 2.73 -8.32
N ASP A 51 6.39 2.96 -8.40
CA ASP A 51 7.43 1.92 -8.43
C ASP A 51 7.35 1.00 -7.21
N ILE A 52 7.35 1.58 -6.00
CA ILE A 52 7.25 0.83 -4.74
C ILE A 52 5.92 0.08 -4.66
N ILE A 53 4.82 0.72 -5.05
CA ILE A 53 3.50 0.11 -4.96
C ILE A 53 3.44 -1.14 -5.85
N LEU A 54 3.87 -1.03 -7.10
CA LEU A 54 3.91 -2.18 -8.01
C LEU A 54 4.81 -3.30 -7.45
N GLU A 55 6.02 -2.96 -7.02
CA GLU A 55 6.96 -3.92 -6.43
C GLU A 55 6.35 -4.69 -5.24
N VAL A 56 5.67 -3.99 -4.31
CA VAL A 56 5.07 -4.63 -3.14
C VAL A 56 3.97 -5.61 -3.52
N PHE A 57 3.09 -5.24 -4.46
CA PHE A 57 1.97 -6.10 -4.84
C PHE A 57 2.37 -7.22 -5.81
N ASP A 58 3.42 -7.04 -6.62
CA ASP A 58 3.91 -8.07 -7.53
C ASP A 58 4.69 -9.17 -6.77
N ASN A 59 5.33 -8.83 -5.64
CA ASN A 59 5.98 -9.79 -4.72
C ASN A 59 5.00 -10.60 -3.85
N LEU A 60 3.70 -10.29 -3.89
CA LEU A 60 2.66 -10.98 -3.10
C LEU A 60 1.76 -11.89 -3.97
N ALA A 61 1.93 -11.83 -5.29
CA ALA A 61 1.16 -12.58 -6.27
C ALA A 61 1.64 -14.03 -6.43
#